data_AF-A0A1B6KTP4-F1
#
_entry.id   AF-A0A1B6KTP4-F1
#
_cell.length_a   1.000
_cell.length_b   1.000
_cell.length_c   1.000
_cell.angle_alpha   90.00
_cell.angle_beta   90.00
_cell.angle_gamma   90.00
#
_symmetry.space_group_name_H-M   'P 1'
#
loop_
_entity.id
_entity.type
_entity.pdbx_description
1 polymer ?
#
loop_
_entity_poly.entity_id
_entity_poly.type
_entity_poly.pdbx_seq_one_letter_code
_entity_poly.pdbx_strand_id
1 'polypeptide(L)'
;MCTFHNVGCNTQLQSIHQLNAHLNSQLHHHLQLLSSAVSEGRKGRTDAKAQEAQLWEPPPKQGAGDEPEDSCKTLMKSLYERIVLLEQSNREQEIQITSLRAQVGRLTEENENLKYDIPLQFCNGVCVWTFDKFHEKYSSMTQDHQRCFYSPSFTTAYVGYKFCARLKLSTLNSNYLALLIHLKQGQFDRALDWPFSGRISFTLVHPTAPEQSIKETMMSRPELEAFKQPTQDIVLRGFGYTEFVLVSDIFSKGFLENDS
;
A
#
# COMPACT_ATOMS: atom_id res chain seq x y z
N MET A 1 17.97 -26.51 -5.45
CA MET A 1 18.13 -26.43 -6.92
C MET A 1 18.40 -24.99 -7.32
N CYS A 2 19.03 -24.73 -8.47
CA CYS A 2 19.27 -23.37 -8.94
C CYS A 2 17.95 -22.62 -9.24
N THR A 3 17.92 -21.31 -8.98
CA THR A 3 16.77 -20.43 -9.26
C THR A 3 16.44 -20.35 -10.75
N PHE A 4 17.42 -20.58 -11.63
CA PHE A 4 17.26 -20.58 -13.09
C PHE A 4 16.95 -21.96 -13.68
N HIS A 5 16.50 -22.92 -12.85
CA HIS A 5 16.18 -24.28 -13.32
C HIS A 5 15.12 -24.30 -14.43
N ASN A 6 14.09 -23.46 -14.30
CA ASN A 6 12.99 -23.38 -15.26
C ASN A 6 13.39 -22.78 -16.62
N VAL A 7 14.59 -22.20 -16.72
CA VAL A 7 15.15 -21.68 -17.98
C VAL A 7 16.36 -22.49 -18.43
N GLY A 8 16.58 -23.68 -17.86
CA GLY A 8 17.56 -24.66 -18.35
C GLY A 8 18.79 -24.91 -17.46
N CYS A 9 18.87 -24.31 -16.26
CA CYS A 9 19.99 -24.58 -15.35
C CYS A 9 19.76 -25.86 -14.52
N ASN A 10 20.53 -26.92 -14.79
CA ASN A 10 20.36 -28.22 -14.13
C ASN A 10 21.22 -28.43 -12.87
N THR A 11 21.81 -27.37 -12.34
CA THR A 11 22.71 -27.48 -11.18
C THR A 11 21.92 -27.80 -9.91
N GLN A 12 22.19 -28.97 -9.33
CA GLN A 12 21.69 -29.36 -8.01
C GLN A 12 22.60 -28.81 -6.91
N LEU A 13 22.00 -28.16 -5.91
CA LEU A 13 22.70 -27.43 -4.86
C LEU A 13 22.07 -27.83 -3.53
N GLN A 14 22.91 -28.17 -2.56
CA GLN A 14 22.51 -28.75 -1.28
C GLN A 14 22.54 -27.73 -0.12
N SER A 15 23.13 -26.56 -0.32
CA SER A 15 23.16 -25.48 0.68
C SER A 15 23.02 -24.09 0.07
N ILE A 16 22.56 -23.13 0.89
CA ILE A 16 22.43 -21.71 0.52
C ILE A 16 23.79 -21.10 0.15
N HIS A 17 24.86 -21.48 0.85
CA HIS A 17 26.20 -20.98 0.54
C HIS A 17 26.68 -21.42 -0.86
N GLN A 18 26.45 -22.68 -1.23
CA GLN A 18 26.74 -23.19 -2.57
C GLN A 18 25.88 -22.50 -3.64
N LEU A 19 24.63 -22.19 -3.33
CA LEU A 19 23.75 -21.44 -4.23
C LEU A 19 24.28 -20.04 -4.50
N ASN A 20 24.68 -19.29 -3.46
CA ASN A 20 25.20 -17.95 -3.63
C ASN A 20 26.52 -17.94 -4.43
N ALA A 21 27.43 -18.89 -4.16
CA ALA A 21 28.65 -19.04 -4.93
C ALA A 21 28.38 -19.40 -6.41
N HIS A 22 27.41 -20.27 -6.67
CA HIS A 22 26.97 -20.63 -8.02
C HIS A 22 26.37 -19.45 -8.77
N LEU A 23 25.46 -18.68 -8.14
CA LEU A 23 24.83 -17.52 -8.75
C LEU A 23 25.84 -16.44 -9.16
N ASN A 24 26.84 -16.20 -8.31
CA ASN A 24 27.89 -15.22 -8.58
C ASN A 24 28.87 -15.68 -9.67
N SER A 25 29.21 -16.97 -9.72
CA SER A 25 30.14 -17.51 -10.72
C SER A 25 29.52 -17.78 -12.08
N GLN A 26 28.21 -18.05 -12.14
CA GLN A 26 27.48 -18.42 -13.36
C GLN A 26 26.52 -17.33 -13.85
N LEU A 27 26.72 -16.08 -13.43
CA LEU A 27 25.85 -14.95 -13.78
C LEU A 27 25.69 -14.77 -15.29
N HIS A 28 26.77 -14.83 -16.06
CA HIS A 28 26.73 -14.73 -17.52
C HIS A 28 25.96 -15.88 -18.18
N HIS A 29 26.13 -17.10 -17.68
CA HIS A 29 25.41 -18.27 -18.18
C HIS A 29 23.90 -18.12 -17.93
N HIS A 30 23.50 -17.68 -16.73
CA HIS A 30 22.10 -17.42 -16.42
C HIS A 30 21.49 -16.28 -17.27
N LEU A 31 22.24 -15.20 -17.53
CA LEU A 31 21.80 -14.14 -18.44
C LEU A 31 21.59 -14.65 -19.87
N GLN A 32 22.44 -15.56 -20.34
CA GLN A 32 22.30 -16.16 -21.67
C GLN A 32 21.07 -17.06 -21.76
N LEU A 33 20.81 -17.90 -20.74
CA LEU A 33 19.60 -18.72 -20.65
C LEU A 33 18.32 -17.88 -20.62
N LEU A 34 18.33 -16.75 -19.89
CA LEU A 34 17.22 -15.80 -19.89
C LEU A 34 17.04 -15.15 -21.26
N SER A 35 18.13 -14.75 -21.93
CA SER A 35 18.06 -14.15 -23.26
C SER A 35 17.49 -15.11 -24.29
N SER A 36 17.88 -16.39 -24.25
CA SER A 36 17.31 -17.40 -25.14
C SER A 36 15.83 -17.65 -24.85
N ALA A 37 15.45 -17.77 -23.57
CA ALA A 37 14.06 -17.96 -23.17
C ALA A 37 13.16 -16.78 -23.57
N VAL A 38 13.66 -15.54 -23.48
CA VAL A 38 12.93 -14.34 -23.92
C VAL A 38 12.84 -14.27 -25.44
N SER A 39 13.89 -14.66 -26.18
CA SER A 39 13.83 -14.71 -27.65
C SER A 39 12.89 -15.81 -28.16
N GLU A 40 12.80 -16.94 -27.47
CA GLU A 40 11.83 -18.01 -27.77
C GLU A 40 10.40 -17.60 -27.38
N GLY A 41 10.22 -16.93 -26.23
CA GLY A 41 8.94 -16.33 -25.85
C GLY A 41 8.47 -15.21 -26.79
N ARG A 42 9.41 -14.48 -27.41
CA ARG A 42 9.13 -13.51 -28.48
C ARG A 42 8.68 -14.15 -29.79
N LYS A 43 8.99 -15.42 -30.07
CA LYS A 43 8.42 -16.11 -31.25
C LYS A 43 6.92 -16.39 -31.11
N GLY A 44 6.39 -16.47 -29.89
CA GLY A 44 4.95 -16.57 -29.62
C GLY A 44 4.22 -15.22 -29.59
N ARG A 45 4.98 -14.12 -29.62
CA ARG A 45 4.48 -12.74 -29.63
C ARG A 45 5.34 -11.92 -30.57
N THR A 46 5.53 -12.44 -31.78
CA THR A 46 5.86 -11.57 -32.90
C THR A 46 4.68 -10.64 -33.06
N ASP A 47 4.91 -9.33 -32.90
CA ASP A 47 3.94 -8.32 -33.32
C ASP A 47 3.52 -8.69 -34.74
N ALA A 48 2.26 -9.11 -34.91
CA ALA A 48 1.73 -9.51 -36.22
C ALA A 48 2.00 -8.42 -37.27
N LYS A 49 2.10 -7.16 -36.82
CA LYS A 49 2.48 -5.97 -37.61
C LYS A 49 3.95 -5.91 -38.03
N ALA A 50 4.89 -6.44 -37.25
CA ALA A 50 6.31 -6.51 -37.61
C ALA A 50 6.59 -7.63 -38.62
N GLN A 51 5.85 -8.74 -38.53
CA GLN A 51 5.86 -9.80 -39.55
C GLN A 51 5.17 -9.35 -40.85
N GLU A 52 4.08 -8.58 -40.79
CA GLU A 52 3.46 -7.97 -41.97
C GLU A 52 4.39 -6.99 -42.70
N ALA A 53 5.20 -6.22 -41.97
CA ALA A 53 6.18 -5.31 -42.57
C ALA A 53 7.35 -6.05 -43.26
N GLN A 54 7.66 -7.28 -42.82
CA GLN A 54 8.64 -8.15 -43.49
C GLN A 54 8.07 -8.86 -44.73
N LEU A 55 6.75 -8.92 -44.89
CA LEU A 55 6.04 -9.58 -45.99
C LEU A 55 5.65 -8.62 -47.13
N TRP A 56 6.00 -7.34 -47.01
CA TRP A 56 5.75 -6.37 -48.07
C TRP A 56 6.81 -6.46 -49.15
N GLU A 57 6.47 -7.12 -50.27
CA GLU A 57 7.25 -7.03 -51.50
C GLU A 57 6.64 -5.99 -52.45
N PRO A 58 7.44 -5.07 -53.01
CA PRO A 58 6.96 -4.12 -53.99
C PRO A 58 6.52 -4.84 -55.28
N PRO A 59 5.42 -4.43 -55.95
CA PRO A 59 4.97 -5.05 -57.18
C PRO A 59 6.04 -5.00 -58.28
N PRO A 60 6.20 -6.05 -59.10
CA PRO A 60 7.18 -6.05 -60.17
C PRO A 60 6.82 -5.00 -61.23
N LYS A 61 7.84 -4.25 -61.65
CA LYS A 61 7.74 -3.19 -62.67
C LYS A 61 7.36 -3.83 -64.01
N GLN A 62 6.06 -3.90 -64.32
CA GLN A 62 5.61 -4.38 -65.62
C GLN A 62 5.99 -3.38 -66.72
N GLY A 63 6.46 -3.95 -67.83
CA GLY A 63 7.19 -3.27 -68.88
C GLY A 63 6.41 -2.17 -69.58
N ALA A 64 7.19 -1.30 -70.22
CA ALA A 64 6.81 -0.12 -70.96
C ALA A 64 5.58 -0.32 -71.88
N GLY A 65 4.50 0.36 -71.52
CA GLY A 65 3.30 0.63 -72.30
C GLY A 65 2.52 1.68 -71.51
N ASP A 66 2.00 2.71 -72.18
CA ASP A 66 1.42 3.95 -71.63
C ASP A 66 0.71 3.83 -70.26
N GLU A 67 0.87 4.87 -69.44
CA GLU A 67 0.35 5.14 -68.07
C GLU A 67 1.30 4.95 -66.84
N PRO A 68 2.48 5.62 -66.78
CA PRO A 68 3.30 5.68 -65.56
C PRO A 68 2.64 6.46 -64.41
N GLU A 69 1.71 7.36 -64.74
CA GLU A 69 1.03 8.22 -63.76
C GLU A 69 0.01 7.43 -62.93
N ASP A 70 -0.69 6.46 -63.53
CA ASP A 70 -1.77 5.71 -62.89
C ASP A 70 -1.26 4.69 -61.85
N SER A 71 -0.13 4.03 -62.14
CA SER A 71 0.54 3.15 -61.18
C SER A 71 1.09 3.91 -59.97
N CYS A 72 1.68 5.09 -60.20
CA CYS A 72 2.19 5.96 -59.15
C CYS A 72 1.05 6.52 -58.27
N LYS A 73 -0.05 6.96 -58.89
CA LYS A 73 -1.28 7.39 -58.21
C LYS A 73 -1.88 6.28 -57.34
N THR A 74 -1.90 5.05 -57.85
CA THR A 74 -2.41 3.87 -57.12
C THR A 74 -1.54 3.55 -55.90
N LEU A 75 -0.21 3.56 -56.05
CA LEU A 75 0.72 3.37 -54.93
C LEU A 75 0.55 4.48 -53.88
N MET A 76 0.44 5.73 -54.33
CA MET A 76 0.27 6.88 -53.44
C MET A 76 -1.03 6.76 -52.62
N LYS A 77 -2.13 6.31 -53.25
CA LYS A 77 -3.40 6.04 -52.57
C LYS A 77 -3.27 4.93 -51.52
N SER A 78 -2.62 3.81 -51.85
CA SER A 78 -2.37 2.71 -50.90
C SER A 78 -1.52 3.16 -49.70
N LEU A 79 -0.50 3.98 -49.93
CA LEU A 79 0.33 4.55 -48.87
C LEU A 79 -0.48 5.49 -47.96
N TYR A 80 -1.32 6.37 -48.52
CA TYR A 80 -2.20 7.23 -47.73
C TYR A 80 -3.18 6.41 -46.88
N GLU A 81 -3.83 5.40 -47.46
CA GLU A 81 -4.72 4.50 -46.72
C GLU A 81 -3.98 3.81 -45.56
N ARG A 82 -2.75 3.34 -45.79
CA ARG A 82 -1.93 2.73 -44.73
C ARG A 82 -1.52 3.75 -43.66
N ILE A 83 -1.18 4.98 -44.02
CA ILE A 83 -0.86 6.06 -43.06
C ILE A 83 -2.06 6.32 -42.15
N VAL A 84 -3.26 6.47 -42.71
CA VAL A 84 -4.48 6.72 -41.94
C VAL A 84 -4.75 5.58 -40.95
N LEU A 85 -4.61 4.33 -41.39
CA LEU A 85 -4.79 3.16 -40.51
C LEU A 85 -3.74 3.12 -39.39
N LEU A 86 -2.50 3.49 -39.68
CA LEU A 86 -1.43 3.56 -38.68
C LEU A 86 -1.67 4.69 -37.66
N GLU A 87 -2.08 5.87 -38.12
CA GLU A 87 -2.43 7.00 -37.25
C GLU A 87 -3.60 6.66 -36.33
N GLN A 88 -4.66 6.03 -36.87
CA GLN A 88 -5.79 5.55 -36.07
C GLN A 88 -5.31 4.53 -35.02
N SER A 89 -4.52 3.53 -35.44
CA SER A 89 -4.00 2.52 -34.53
C SER A 89 -3.10 3.12 -33.44
N ASN A 90 -2.30 4.14 -33.75
CA ASN A 90 -1.46 4.81 -32.75
C ASN A 90 -2.32 5.56 -31.73
N ARG A 91 -3.39 6.22 -32.19
CA ARG A 91 -4.32 6.93 -31.30
C ARG A 91 -5.06 5.97 -30.37
N GLU A 92 -5.49 4.82 -30.88
CA GLU A 92 -6.08 3.75 -30.07
C GLU A 92 -5.08 3.22 -29.01
N GLN A 93 -3.82 3.02 -29.39
CA GLN A 93 -2.76 2.62 -28.45
C GLN A 93 -2.49 3.69 -27.38
N GLU A 94 -2.51 4.97 -27.74
CA GLU A 94 -2.32 6.07 -26.78
C GLU A 94 -3.43 6.15 -25.74
N ILE A 95 -4.68 5.92 -26.17
CA ILE A 95 -5.84 5.82 -25.28
C ILE A 95 -5.68 4.62 -24.34
N GLN A 96 -5.27 3.45 -24.86
CA GLN A 96 -5.02 2.27 -24.04
C GLN A 96 -3.91 2.50 -23.01
N ILE A 97 -2.79 3.11 -23.41
CA ILE A 97 -1.69 3.45 -22.51
C ILE A 97 -2.17 4.38 -21.40
N THR A 98 -2.98 5.39 -21.73
CA THR A 98 -3.51 6.33 -20.75
C THR A 98 -4.44 5.65 -19.75
N SER A 99 -5.33 4.79 -20.22
CA SER A 99 -6.23 3.99 -19.36
C SER A 99 -5.44 3.06 -18.42
N LEU A 100 -4.46 2.33 -18.96
CA LEU A 100 -3.60 1.45 -18.18
C LEU A 100 -2.78 2.22 -17.13
N ARG A 101 -2.22 3.38 -17.49
CA ARG A 101 -1.52 4.25 -16.52
C ARG A 101 -2.44 4.68 -15.37
N ALA A 102 -3.68 5.06 -15.68
CA ALA A 102 -4.66 5.40 -14.65
C ALA A 102 -5.02 4.20 -13.76
N GLN A 103 -5.15 3.00 -14.34
CA GLN A 103 -5.39 1.77 -13.58
C GLN A 103 -4.22 1.41 -12.67
N VAL A 104 -2.98 1.52 -13.16
CA VAL A 104 -1.76 1.32 -12.35
C VAL A 104 -1.71 2.31 -11.20
N GLY A 105 -2.03 3.59 -11.45
CA GLY A 105 -2.11 4.60 -10.39
C GLY A 105 -3.08 4.21 -9.28
N ARG A 106 -4.31 3.82 -9.64
CA ARG A 106 -5.33 3.37 -8.67
C ARG A 106 -4.89 2.13 -7.88
N LEU A 107 -4.36 1.12 -8.57
CA LEU A 107 -3.89 -0.10 -7.91
C LEU A 107 -2.69 0.16 -7.00
N THR A 108 -1.84 1.12 -7.34
CA THR A 108 -0.70 1.51 -6.50
C THR A 108 -1.20 2.17 -5.21
N GLU A 109 -2.15 3.09 -5.30
CA GLU A 109 -2.78 3.72 -4.14
C GLU A 109 -3.52 2.71 -3.25
N GLU A 110 -4.29 1.80 -3.84
CA GLU A 110 -4.97 0.73 -3.13
C GLU A 110 -3.97 -0.19 -2.39
N ASN A 111 -2.86 -0.55 -3.04
CA ASN A 111 -1.80 -1.33 -2.40
C ASN A 111 -1.18 -0.59 -1.21
N GLU A 112 -0.92 0.72 -1.32
CA GLU A 112 -0.40 1.49 -0.20
C GLU A 112 -1.40 1.54 0.95
N ASN A 113 -2.69 1.76 0.69
CA ASN A 113 -3.73 1.73 1.73
C ASN A 113 -3.80 0.37 2.42
N LEU A 114 -3.78 -0.73 1.65
CA LEU A 114 -3.78 -2.09 2.19
C LEU A 114 -2.57 -2.38 3.07
N LYS A 115 -1.38 -1.84 2.73
CA LYS A 115 -0.18 -1.99 3.57
C LYS A 115 -0.37 -1.36 4.96
N TYR A 116 -1.13 -0.28 5.09
CA TYR A 116 -1.42 0.36 6.37
C TYR A 116 -2.59 -0.31 7.10
N ASP A 117 -3.64 -0.71 6.39
CA ASP A 117 -4.88 -1.23 6.99
C ASP A 117 -4.76 -2.69 7.45
N ILE A 118 -4.08 -3.55 6.68
CA ILE A 118 -3.95 -4.98 6.99
C ILE A 118 -3.31 -5.19 8.38
N PRO A 119 -2.17 -4.57 8.73
CA PRO A 119 -1.59 -4.75 10.06
C PRO A 119 -2.55 -4.41 11.19
N LEU A 120 -3.41 -3.39 11.02
CA LEU A 120 -4.36 -2.93 12.03
C LEU A 120 -5.60 -3.83 12.15
N GLN A 121 -5.95 -4.56 11.09
CA GLN A 121 -7.02 -5.58 11.09
C GLN A 121 -6.57 -6.93 11.68
N PHE A 122 -5.26 -7.21 11.63
CA PHE A 122 -4.66 -8.44 12.13
C PHE A 122 -3.74 -8.20 13.33
N CYS A 123 -4.04 -7.15 14.11
CA CYS A 123 -3.19 -6.69 15.21
C CYS A 123 -3.48 -7.38 16.56
N ASN A 124 -4.47 -8.26 16.61
CA ASN A 124 -4.90 -9.00 17.82
C ASN A 124 -5.12 -8.08 19.04
N GLY A 125 -5.70 -6.90 18.81
CA GLY A 125 -5.99 -5.90 19.84
C GLY A 125 -4.79 -5.07 20.29
N VAL A 126 -3.63 -5.22 19.66
CA VAL A 126 -2.43 -4.43 19.96
C VAL A 126 -2.22 -3.40 18.85
N CYS A 127 -2.23 -2.11 19.19
CA CYS A 127 -1.97 -1.03 18.24
C CYS A 127 -0.78 -0.19 18.72
N VAL A 128 0.16 0.07 17.81
CA VAL A 128 1.25 1.02 18.03
C VAL A 128 0.89 2.30 17.28
N TRP A 129 0.75 3.40 18.02
CA TRP A 129 0.44 4.70 17.46
C TRP A 129 1.63 5.64 17.60
N THR A 130 2.32 5.87 16.49
CA THR A 130 3.37 6.90 16.42
C THR A 130 2.72 8.29 16.35
N PHE A 131 3.17 9.20 17.22
CA PHE A 131 2.60 10.54 17.33
C PHE A 131 3.56 11.60 16.81
N ASP A 132 3.75 11.63 15.49
CA ASP A 132 4.74 12.53 14.87
C ASP A 132 4.38 14.00 15.03
N LYS A 133 5.40 14.87 14.99
CA LYS A 133 5.27 16.32 15.10
C LYS A 133 4.60 16.74 16.41
N PHE A 134 5.03 16.15 17.52
CA PHE A 134 4.42 16.35 18.82
C PHE A 134 4.36 17.84 19.18
N HIS A 135 5.42 18.62 18.94
CA HIS A 135 5.45 20.05 19.26
C HIS A 135 4.36 20.84 18.52
N GLU A 136 4.20 20.63 17.21
CA GLU A 136 3.17 21.30 16.39
C GLU A 136 1.77 20.92 16.89
N LYS A 137 1.54 19.61 17.10
CA LYS A 137 0.25 19.10 17.55
C LYS A 137 -0.08 19.60 18.95
N TYR A 138 0.89 19.59 19.87
CA TYR A 138 0.75 20.14 21.21
C TYR A 138 0.40 21.64 21.17
N SER A 139 1.16 22.44 20.42
CA SER A 139 0.86 23.86 20.23
C SER A 139 -0.58 24.06 19.74
N SER A 140 -1.02 23.27 18.76
CA SER A 140 -2.39 23.37 18.25
C SER A 140 -3.47 23.03 19.29
N MET A 141 -3.20 22.08 20.21
CA MET A 141 -4.12 21.77 21.32
C MET A 141 -4.14 22.86 22.39
N THR A 142 -3.01 23.54 22.62
CA THR A 142 -2.97 24.67 23.57
C THR A 142 -3.72 25.89 23.02
N GLN A 143 -3.69 26.10 21.70
CA GLN A 143 -4.45 27.17 21.03
C GLN A 143 -5.95 26.85 20.99
N ASP A 144 -6.31 25.60 20.72
CA ASP A 144 -7.69 25.10 20.71
C ASP A 144 -7.83 23.89 21.62
N HIS A 145 -8.35 24.10 22.83
CA HIS A 145 -8.51 23.07 23.86
C HIS A 145 -9.56 21.99 23.49
N GLN A 146 -10.35 22.20 22.42
CA GLN A 146 -11.24 21.16 21.88
C GLN A 146 -10.53 20.25 20.86
N ARG A 147 -9.35 20.66 20.38
CA ARG A 147 -8.57 19.87 19.44
C ARG A 147 -8.15 18.55 20.06
N CYS A 148 -8.32 17.49 19.28
CA CYS A 148 -7.93 16.14 19.65
C CYS A 148 -7.41 15.39 18.42
N PHE A 149 -6.67 14.32 18.68
CA PHE A 149 -6.09 13.46 17.65
C PHE A 149 -6.54 12.03 17.88
N TYR A 150 -6.79 11.31 16.79
CA TYR A 150 -7.20 9.91 16.84
C TYR A 150 -6.08 9.02 16.32
N SER A 151 -5.91 7.86 16.94
CA SER A 151 -5.10 6.79 16.36
C SER A 151 -5.79 6.22 15.12
N PRO A 152 -5.05 5.48 14.27
CA PRO A 152 -5.66 4.56 13.34
C PRO A 152 -6.63 3.61 14.06
N SER A 153 -7.65 3.15 13.32
CA SER A 153 -8.59 2.17 13.86
C SER A 153 -7.97 0.79 13.82
N PHE A 154 -8.14 0.00 14.88
CA PHE A 154 -7.56 -1.33 15.00
C PHE A 154 -8.57 -2.32 15.58
N THR A 155 -8.36 -3.61 15.34
CA THR A 155 -9.31 -4.66 15.76
C THR A 155 -8.72 -5.59 16.81
N THR A 156 -9.59 -6.08 17.70
CA THR A 156 -9.20 -7.04 18.74
C THR A 156 -8.87 -8.44 18.19
N ALA A 157 -9.42 -8.78 17.02
CA ALA A 157 -9.18 -10.01 16.28
C ALA A 157 -9.62 -9.80 14.81
N TYR A 158 -9.42 -10.79 13.94
CA TYR A 158 -9.94 -10.75 12.56
C TYR A 158 -11.47 -10.56 12.53
N VAL A 159 -12.18 -11.36 13.33
CA VAL A 159 -13.60 -11.16 13.66
C VAL A 159 -13.65 -10.62 15.08
N GLY A 160 -13.50 -9.30 15.24
CA GLY A 160 -13.40 -8.68 16.56
C GLY A 160 -13.90 -7.24 16.59
N TYR A 161 -13.97 -6.69 17.80
CA TYR A 161 -14.33 -5.30 18.06
C TYR A 161 -13.31 -4.35 17.42
N LYS A 162 -13.81 -3.26 16.83
CA LYS A 162 -13.00 -2.18 16.26
C LYS A 162 -12.91 -1.02 17.24
N PHE A 163 -11.69 -0.54 17.49
CA PHE A 163 -11.42 0.57 18.38
C PHE A 163 -10.55 1.63 17.71
N CYS A 164 -10.55 2.84 18.27
CA CYS A 164 -9.49 3.82 18.10
C CYS A 164 -9.20 4.50 19.43
N ALA A 165 -7.99 5.04 19.59
CA ALA A 165 -7.63 5.88 20.73
C ALA A 165 -7.80 7.37 20.35
N ARG A 166 -8.07 8.20 21.35
CA ARG A 166 -8.17 9.66 21.24
C ARG A 166 -7.28 10.31 22.28
N LEU A 167 -6.36 11.14 21.82
CA LEU A 167 -5.47 11.97 22.64
C LEU A 167 -5.91 13.42 22.57
N LYS A 168 -5.93 14.10 23.72
CA LYS A 168 -6.15 15.55 23.82
C LYS A 168 -5.56 16.09 25.11
N LEU A 169 -5.53 17.41 25.28
CA LEU A 169 -5.32 17.99 26.61
C LEU A 169 -6.50 17.67 27.52
N SER A 170 -6.21 17.42 28.79
CA SER A 170 -7.24 17.19 29.79
C SER A 170 -8.09 18.44 29.99
N THR A 171 -9.40 18.23 30.10
CA THR A 171 -10.35 19.30 30.45
C THR A 171 -10.36 19.60 31.94
N LEU A 172 -9.79 18.72 32.77
CA LEU A 172 -9.69 18.91 34.22
C LEU A 172 -8.39 19.67 34.56
N ASN A 173 -7.29 19.33 33.90
CA ASN A 173 -5.99 19.93 34.12
C ASN A 173 -5.15 19.94 32.84
N SER A 174 -5.04 21.09 32.18
CA SER A 174 -4.36 21.22 30.87
C SER A 174 -2.87 20.87 30.88
N ASN A 175 -2.26 20.64 32.06
CA ASN A 175 -0.90 20.10 32.18
C ASN A 175 -0.82 18.59 31.94
N TYR A 176 -1.94 17.90 31.80
CA TYR A 176 -2.01 16.48 31.49
C TYR A 176 -2.58 16.24 30.09
N LEU A 177 -2.09 15.19 29.43
CA LEU A 177 -2.77 14.59 28.31
C LEU A 177 -3.82 13.59 28.81
N ALA A 178 -5.00 13.66 28.23
CA ALA A 178 -6.05 12.66 28.36
C ALA A 178 -5.96 11.67 27.20
N LEU A 179 -6.04 10.37 27.50
CA LEU A 179 -6.02 9.29 26.53
C LEU A 179 -7.22 8.38 26.75
N LEU A 180 -8.09 8.29 25.75
CA LEU A 180 -9.33 7.51 25.80
C LEU A 180 -9.43 6.55 24.63
N ILE A 181 -9.98 5.37 24.86
CA ILE A 181 -10.40 4.45 23.80
C ILE A 181 -11.86 4.74 23.43
N HIS A 182 -12.16 4.59 22.15
CA HIS A 182 -13.48 4.70 21.57
C HIS A 182 -13.78 3.44 20.77
N LEU A 183 -14.97 2.88 20.97
CA LEU A 183 -15.51 1.88 20.05
C LEU A 183 -15.86 2.52 18.73
N LYS A 184 -15.58 1.80 17.65
CA LYS A 184 -16.00 2.12 16.30
C LYS A 184 -16.90 1.04 15.75
N GLN A 185 -17.77 1.42 14.82
CA GLN A 185 -18.58 0.44 14.10
C GLN A 185 -17.67 -0.50 13.28
N GLY A 186 -17.78 -1.80 13.56
CA GLY A 186 -17.08 -2.87 12.89
C GLY A 186 -17.98 -3.63 11.91
N GLN A 187 -17.36 -4.32 10.96
CA GLN A 187 -18.08 -5.17 9.99
C GLN A 187 -18.81 -6.35 10.66
N PHE A 188 -18.27 -6.83 11.78
CA PHE A 188 -18.72 -8.03 12.48
C PHE A 188 -19.52 -7.74 13.75
N ASP A 189 -19.91 -6.49 14.02
CA ASP A 189 -20.55 -6.10 15.28
C ASP A 189 -21.81 -6.91 15.60
N ARG A 190 -22.53 -7.43 14.60
CA ARG A 190 -23.72 -8.28 14.81
C ARG A 190 -23.41 -9.70 15.30
N ALA A 191 -22.18 -10.15 15.14
CA ALA A 191 -21.72 -11.49 15.54
C ALA A 191 -20.92 -11.48 16.85
N LEU A 192 -20.69 -10.30 17.44
CA LEU A 192 -19.95 -10.13 18.68
C LEU A 192 -20.90 -10.01 19.87
N ASP A 193 -20.41 -10.36 21.05
CA ASP A 193 -21.13 -10.17 22.31
C ASP A 193 -21.15 -8.68 22.71
N TRP A 194 -22.24 -8.24 23.32
CA TRP A 194 -22.38 -6.86 23.79
C TRP A 194 -23.00 -6.81 25.19
N PRO A 195 -22.61 -5.84 26.04
CA PRO A 195 -21.55 -4.84 25.82
C PRO A 195 -20.15 -5.46 25.82
N PHE A 196 -19.17 -4.75 25.24
CA PHE A 196 -17.77 -5.17 25.25
C PHE A 196 -17.28 -5.38 26.70
N SER A 197 -16.65 -6.52 26.93
CA SER A 197 -15.99 -6.86 28.20
C SER A 197 -14.56 -7.33 27.97
N GLY A 198 -13.58 -6.62 28.52
CA GLY A 198 -12.17 -6.93 28.33
C GLY A 198 -11.23 -6.04 29.13
N ARG A 199 -9.94 -6.41 29.09
CA ARG A 199 -8.84 -5.62 29.64
C ARG A 199 -8.35 -4.63 28.58
N ILE A 200 -8.17 -3.38 28.97
CA ILE A 200 -7.62 -2.31 28.13
C ILE A 200 -6.36 -1.79 28.81
N SER A 201 -5.25 -1.73 28.08
CA SER A 201 -3.99 -1.18 28.55
C SER A 201 -3.54 -0.05 27.64
N PHE A 202 -3.16 1.08 28.22
CA PHE A 202 -2.45 2.14 27.52
C PHE A 202 -0.98 2.10 27.92
N THR A 203 -0.08 2.36 26.97
CA THR A 203 1.35 2.43 27.26
C THR A 203 1.96 3.58 26.47
N LEU A 204 2.52 4.56 27.18
CA LEU A 204 3.43 5.54 26.60
C LEU A 204 4.81 4.90 26.57
N VAL A 205 5.28 4.56 25.37
CA VAL A 205 6.54 3.86 25.18
C VAL A 205 7.69 4.85 25.29
N HIS A 206 8.67 4.55 26.13
CA HIS A 206 9.93 5.27 26.11
C HIS A 206 10.83 4.68 25.01
N PRO A 207 11.39 5.49 24.09
CA PRO A 207 12.07 4.98 22.89
C PRO A 207 13.34 4.16 23.19
N THR A 208 14.11 4.57 24.19
CA THR A 208 15.42 3.94 24.52
C THR A 208 15.48 3.17 25.84
N ALA A 209 14.55 3.41 26.77
CA ALA A 209 14.55 2.86 28.12
C ALA A 209 13.17 2.22 28.44
N PRO A 210 12.90 1.00 27.96
CA PRO A 210 11.57 0.37 28.04
C PRO A 210 10.98 0.32 29.46
N GLU A 211 11.82 0.18 30.48
CA GLU A 211 11.44 0.17 31.90
C GLU A 211 10.87 1.50 32.40
N GLN A 212 11.14 2.61 31.70
CA GLN A 212 10.60 3.94 31.99
C GLN A 212 9.27 4.20 31.28
N SER A 213 8.78 3.25 30.48
CA SER A 213 7.47 3.36 29.81
C SER A 213 6.35 3.44 30.85
N ILE A 214 5.39 4.34 30.63
CA ILE A 214 4.24 4.51 31.52
C ILE A 214 3.13 3.60 31.03
N LYS A 215 2.76 2.61 31.83
CA LYS A 215 1.69 1.65 31.52
C LYS A 215 0.58 1.74 32.53
N GLU A 216 -0.63 1.93 32.02
CA GLU A 216 -1.84 1.96 32.81
C GLU A 216 -2.85 0.96 32.26
N THR A 217 -3.56 0.25 33.14
CA THR A 217 -4.47 -0.83 32.77
C THR A 217 -5.80 -0.70 33.49
N MET A 218 -6.87 -0.90 32.73
CA MET A 218 -8.25 -0.84 33.20
C MET A 218 -9.06 -2.03 32.69
N MET A 219 -10.13 -2.33 33.40
CA MET A 219 -11.17 -3.24 32.91
C MET A 219 -12.31 -2.41 32.34
N SER A 220 -12.86 -2.84 31.21
CA SER A 220 -14.10 -2.28 30.68
C SER A 220 -15.22 -2.39 31.70
N ARG A 221 -16.21 -1.51 31.58
CA ARG A 221 -17.37 -1.43 32.48
C ARG A 221 -18.65 -1.60 31.66
N PRO A 222 -19.21 -2.82 31.56
CA PRO A 222 -20.39 -3.14 30.74
C PRO A 222 -21.56 -2.15 30.84
N GLU A 223 -21.74 -1.54 32.00
CA GLU A 223 -22.77 -0.55 32.30
C GLU A 223 -22.60 0.79 31.57
N LEU A 224 -21.40 1.09 31.06
CA LEU A 224 -21.11 2.36 30.38
C LEU A 224 -21.53 2.33 28.91
N GLU A 225 -22.13 3.41 28.44
CA GLU A 225 -22.45 3.64 27.00
C GLU A 225 -21.23 3.50 26.08
N ALA A 226 -20.02 3.74 26.60
CA ALA A 226 -18.77 3.59 25.88
C ALA A 226 -18.50 2.16 25.35
N PHE A 227 -19.22 1.16 25.88
CA PHE A 227 -19.01 -0.26 25.57
C PHE A 227 -20.22 -0.96 24.97
N LYS A 228 -21.33 -0.25 24.77
CA LYS A 228 -22.50 -0.81 24.08
C LYS A 228 -22.25 -0.91 22.58
N GLN A 229 -23.08 -1.72 21.91
CA GLN A 229 -23.00 -1.92 20.47
C GLN A 229 -23.08 -0.57 19.72
N PRO A 230 -22.08 -0.24 18.88
CA PRO A 230 -22.08 1.01 18.12
C PRO A 230 -23.26 1.09 17.14
N THR A 231 -23.90 2.27 17.13
CA THR A 231 -24.91 2.65 16.12
C THR A 231 -24.40 3.74 15.17
N GLN A 232 -23.19 4.23 15.40
CA GLN A 232 -22.51 5.29 14.67
C GLN A 232 -21.07 4.86 14.39
N ASP A 233 -20.39 5.51 13.42
CA ASP A 233 -18.99 5.18 13.08
C ASP A 233 -18.06 5.23 14.30
N ILE A 234 -18.24 6.19 15.20
CA ILE A 234 -17.50 6.31 16.46
C ILE A 234 -18.49 6.56 17.61
N VAL A 235 -18.40 5.78 18.67
CA VAL A 235 -19.13 6.05 19.92
C VAL A 235 -18.50 7.29 20.58
N LEU A 236 -19.28 8.37 20.70
CA LEU A 236 -18.79 9.66 21.21
C LEU A 236 -18.27 9.58 22.66
N ARG A 237 -18.82 8.65 23.44
CA ARG A 237 -18.37 8.40 24.81
C ARG A 237 -17.12 7.53 24.79
N GLY A 238 -15.98 8.13 25.11
CA GLY A 238 -14.73 7.41 25.31
C GLY A 238 -14.58 6.88 26.74
N PHE A 239 -13.72 5.88 26.92
CA PHE A 239 -13.31 5.36 28.22
C PHE A 239 -11.79 5.39 28.32
N GLY A 240 -11.24 5.86 29.43
CA GLY A 240 -9.80 5.98 29.57
C GLY A 240 -9.37 6.87 30.73
N TYR A 241 -8.19 7.45 30.62
CA TYR A 241 -7.63 8.33 31.61
C TYR A 241 -7.79 9.79 31.18
N THR A 242 -8.43 10.59 32.03
CA THR A 242 -8.52 12.04 31.84
C THR A 242 -7.22 12.76 32.18
N GLU A 243 -6.33 12.12 32.94
CA GLU A 243 -5.00 12.62 33.32
C GLU A 243 -4.00 11.47 33.20
N PHE A 244 -3.66 11.09 31.96
CA PHE A 244 -2.82 9.91 31.68
C PHE A 244 -1.33 10.18 31.95
N VAL A 245 -0.82 11.30 31.43
CA VAL A 245 0.59 11.67 31.55
C VAL A 245 0.75 13.17 31.63
N LEU A 246 1.69 13.63 32.45
CA LEU A 246 2.08 15.04 32.51
C LEU A 246 2.76 15.44 31.20
N VAL A 247 2.33 16.55 30.63
CA VAL A 247 2.94 17.11 29.42
C VAL A 247 4.42 17.43 29.66
N SER A 248 4.77 17.96 30.84
CA SER A 248 6.17 18.23 31.20
C SER A 248 7.04 16.98 31.19
N ASP A 249 6.49 15.82 31.53
CA ASP A 249 7.22 14.56 31.55
C ASP A 249 7.59 14.12 30.13
N ILE A 250 6.72 14.36 29.16
CA ILE A 250 7.01 14.06 27.74
C ILE A 250 8.25 14.83 27.27
N PHE A 251 8.32 16.13 27.61
CA PHE A 251 9.44 16.98 27.22
C PHE A 251 10.72 16.73 28.02
N SER A 252 10.62 16.41 29.32
CA SER A 252 11.77 16.37 30.22
C SER A 252 12.34 14.97 30.50
N LYS A 253 11.54 13.91 30.31
CA LYS A 253 11.92 12.53 30.64
C LYS A 253 12.28 11.68 29.41
N GLY A 254 12.59 12.30 28.26
CA GLY A 254 13.13 11.58 27.10
C GLY A 254 12.13 10.75 26.31
N PHE A 255 10.83 11.04 26.40
CA PHE A 255 9.80 10.35 25.61
C PHE A 255 9.76 10.77 24.14
N LEU A 256 10.36 11.91 23.78
CA LEU A 256 10.39 12.40 22.39
C LEU A 256 11.71 12.01 21.72
N GLU A 257 11.59 11.36 20.56
CA GLU A 257 12.72 11.09 19.66
C GLU A 257 12.38 11.63 18.27
N ASN A 258 13.17 12.58 17.75
CA ASN A 258 12.90 13.24 16.45
C ASN A 258 11.51 13.91 16.33
N ASP A 259 10.98 14.45 17.44
CA ASP A 259 9.63 15.03 17.54
C ASP A 259 8.47 14.04 17.32
N SER A 260 8.71 12.76 17.61
CA SER A 260 7.72 11.66 17.60
C SER A 260 7.64 10.93 18.94
#